data_AF-A0A7K2WN85-F1
#
_entry.id   AF-A0A7K2WN85-F1
#
_cell.length_a   1.000
_cell.length_b   1.000
_cell.length_c   1.000
_cell.angle_alpha   90.00
_cell.angle_beta   90.00
_cell.angle_gamma   90.00
#
_symmetry.space_group_name_H-M   'P 1'
#
loop_
_entity.id
_entity.type
_entity.pdbx_description
1 polymer ?
#
loop_
_entity_poly.entity_id
_entity_poly.type
_entity_poly.pdbx_seq_one_letter_code
_entity_poly.pdbx_strand_id
1 'polypeptide(L)'
;MTARSTAQAPPRPMRADARRNYERLLTEARSSFAAHGTDASLEDVARRAGVGIGTLYRHFPTRQALLSAVFQEALASLLEHSRELAGAEQPCGALVEWLRALITHAGEYRGLSRALMSASHDESSALSECSVPLRAAGERLLVRAQQGGHVRPEVSIDDLMQLTNAIALAAEQSPTDPALADRLLTLTLTGLKPTPTLSPSGGISSPSGD
;
A
#
# COMPACT_ATOMS: atom_id res chain seq x y z
N MET A 1 13.21 -21.05 -63.34
CA MET A 1 12.41 -21.84 -62.38
C MET A 1 12.87 -21.46 -60.98
N THR A 2 12.23 -20.45 -60.39
CA THR A 2 12.60 -19.84 -59.10
C THR A 2 11.83 -20.52 -57.98
N ALA A 3 12.52 -21.29 -57.14
CA ALA A 3 11.93 -21.84 -55.92
C ALA A 3 11.97 -20.76 -54.81
N ARG A 4 10.79 -20.29 -54.40
CA ARG A 4 10.62 -19.39 -53.24
C ARG A 4 10.95 -20.17 -51.96
N SER A 5 11.99 -19.71 -51.27
CA SER A 5 12.28 -20.08 -49.89
C SER A 5 11.22 -19.48 -48.98
N THR A 6 10.37 -20.31 -48.39
CA THR A 6 9.47 -19.91 -47.30
C THR A 6 10.27 -19.93 -46.00
N ALA A 7 10.68 -18.76 -45.52
CA ALA A 7 11.26 -18.59 -44.20
C ALA A 7 10.17 -18.85 -43.14
N GLN A 8 10.28 -19.99 -42.45
CA GLN A 8 9.48 -20.31 -41.26
C GLN A 8 9.97 -19.42 -40.10
N ALA A 9 9.11 -18.55 -39.57
CA ALA A 9 9.41 -17.76 -38.38
C ALA A 9 9.67 -18.69 -37.17
N PRO A 10 10.62 -18.37 -36.27
CA PRO A 10 10.95 -19.23 -35.15
C PRO A 10 9.77 -19.32 -34.17
N PRO A 11 9.58 -20.48 -33.50
CA PRO A 11 8.54 -20.63 -32.49
C PRO A 11 8.80 -19.64 -31.35
N ARG A 12 7.85 -18.71 -31.13
CA ARG A 12 7.89 -17.82 -29.95
C ARG A 12 7.95 -18.70 -28.70
N PRO A 13 8.85 -18.43 -27.75
CA PRO A 13 9.00 -19.30 -26.60
C PRO A 13 7.72 -19.20 -25.75
N MET A 14 7.02 -20.34 -25.56
CA MET A 14 5.76 -20.45 -24.80
C MET A 14 5.79 -19.77 -23.41
N ARG A 15 6.98 -19.63 -22.81
CA ARG A 15 7.19 -18.90 -21.56
C ARG A 15 6.89 -17.40 -21.66
N ALA A 16 7.21 -16.78 -22.79
CA ALA A 16 6.92 -15.36 -23.03
C ALA A 16 5.41 -15.13 -23.22
N ASP A 17 4.69 -16.06 -23.87
CA ASP A 17 3.23 -15.99 -23.98
C ASP A 17 2.55 -16.21 -22.62
N ALA A 18 3.01 -17.17 -21.82
CA ALA A 18 2.50 -17.39 -20.47
C ALA A 18 2.70 -16.16 -19.56
N ARG A 19 3.87 -15.50 -19.64
CA ARG A 19 4.14 -14.26 -18.90
C ARG A 19 3.23 -13.12 -19.33
N ARG A 20 3.07 -12.90 -20.64
CA ARG A 20 2.14 -11.88 -21.18
C ARG A 20 0.70 -12.14 -20.76
N ASN A 21 0.26 -13.39 -20.78
CA ASN A 21 -1.08 -13.77 -20.34
C ASN A 21 -1.28 -13.50 -18.84
N TYR A 22 -0.27 -13.78 -18.03
CA TYR A 22 -0.27 -13.47 -16.60
C TYR A 22 -0.37 -11.96 -16.34
N GLU A 23 0.44 -11.14 -17.02
CA GLU A 23 0.42 -9.67 -16.89
C GLU A 23 -0.93 -9.08 -17.34
N ARG A 24 -1.50 -9.59 -18.45
CA ARG A 24 -2.83 -9.18 -18.92
C ARG A 24 -3.92 -9.55 -17.92
N LEU A 25 -3.87 -10.75 -17.36
CA LEU A 25 -4.80 -11.19 -16.32
C LEU A 25 -4.75 -10.28 -15.09
N LEU A 26 -3.54 -9.95 -14.61
CA LEU A 26 -3.37 -9.04 -13.46
C LEU A 26 -3.89 -7.65 -13.75
N THR A 27 -3.57 -7.10 -14.93
CA THR A 27 -4.02 -5.76 -15.35
C THR A 27 -5.54 -5.67 -15.40
N GLU A 28 -6.21 -6.65 -16.01
CA GLU A 28 -7.67 -6.66 -16.10
C GLU A 28 -8.34 -6.98 -14.76
N ALA A 29 -7.73 -7.84 -13.94
CA ALA A 29 -8.21 -8.12 -12.59
C ALA A 29 -8.17 -6.85 -11.73
N ARG A 30 -7.07 -6.11 -11.77
CA ARG A 30 -6.89 -4.82 -11.09
C ARG A 30 -7.98 -3.83 -11.50
N SER A 31 -8.15 -3.60 -12.81
CA SER A 31 -9.20 -2.71 -13.32
C SER A 31 -10.59 -3.14 -12.88
N SER A 32 -10.86 -4.45 -12.90
CA SER A 32 -12.16 -4.98 -12.51
C SER A 32 -12.42 -4.83 -11.01
N PHE A 33 -11.42 -5.07 -10.16
CA PHE A 33 -11.53 -4.92 -8.71
C PHE A 33 -11.57 -3.45 -8.27
N ALA A 34 -10.89 -2.56 -8.98
CA ALA A 34 -10.98 -1.12 -8.74
C ALA A 34 -12.39 -0.59 -9.03
N ALA A 35 -13.02 -1.05 -10.11
CA ALA A 35 -14.35 -0.59 -10.53
C ALA A 35 -15.51 -1.27 -9.77
N HIS A 36 -15.41 -2.56 -9.46
CA HIS A 36 -16.53 -3.36 -8.93
C HIS A 36 -16.26 -3.97 -7.55
N GLY A 37 -15.13 -3.64 -6.92
CA GLY A 37 -14.70 -4.27 -5.68
C GLY A 37 -14.26 -5.73 -5.86
N THR A 38 -14.01 -6.40 -4.74
CA THR A 38 -13.49 -7.79 -4.70
C THR A 38 -14.46 -8.85 -5.18
N ASP A 39 -15.74 -8.50 -5.38
CA ASP A 39 -16.80 -9.40 -5.87
C ASP A 39 -16.84 -9.49 -7.40
N ALA A 40 -15.92 -8.81 -8.10
CA ALA A 40 -15.91 -8.77 -9.56
C ALA A 40 -15.89 -10.16 -10.22
N SER A 41 -16.50 -10.27 -11.40
CA SER A 41 -16.59 -11.52 -12.16
C SER A 41 -15.22 -11.94 -12.72
N LEU A 42 -14.74 -13.12 -12.31
CA LEU A 42 -13.50 -13.70 -12.84
C LEU A 42 -13.63 -14.10 -14.32
N GLU A 43 -14.84 -14.44 -14.77
CA GLU A 43 -15.12 -14.72 -16.18
C GLU A 43 -14.96 -13.46 -17.03
N ASP A 44 -15.43 -12.31 -16.54
CA ASP A 44 -15.27 -11.03 -17.23
C ASP A 44 -13.80 -10.58 -17.24
N VAL A 45 -13.03 -10.88 -16.19
CA VAL A 45 -11.58 -10.65 -16.13
C VAL A 45 -10.88 -11.50 -17.19
N ALA A 46 -11.13 -12.81 -17.24
CA ALA A 46 -10.54 -13.70 -18.24
C ALA A 46 -10.89 -13.26 -19.67
N ARG A 47 -12.16 -12.92 -19.91
CA ARG A 47 -12.65 -12.45 -21.20
C ARG A 47 -11.93 -11.18 -21.65
N ARG A 48 -11.82 -10.16 -20.78
CA ARG A 48 -11.12 -8.90 -21.07
C ARG A 48 -9.62 -9.12 -21.27
N ALA A 49 -9.01 -10.02 -20.49
CA ALA A 49 -7.63 -10.42 -20.65
C ALA A 49 -7.38 -11.27 -21.91
N GLY A 50 -8.42 -11.62 -22.67
CA GLY A 50 -8.33 -12.40 -23.90
C GLY A 50 -7.79 -13.81 -23.66
N VAL A 51 -8.04 -14.38 -22.49
CA VAL A 51 -7.63 -15.74 -22.11
C VAL A 51 -8.84 -16.57 -21.67
N GLY A 52 -8.75 -17.88 -21.81
CA GLY A 52 -9.80 -18.78 -21.31
C GLY A 52 -9.83 -18.81 -19.78
N ILE A 53 -11.02 -19.02 -19.20
CA ILE A 53 -11.18 -19.14 -17.73
C ILE A 53 -10.32 -20.26 -17.13
N GLY A 54 -10.11 -21.36 -17.87
CA GLY A 54 -9.19 -22.43 -17.47
C GLY A 54 -7.72 -22.00 -17.39
N THR A 55 -7.30 -21.02 -18.20
CA THR A 55 -5.96 -20.42 -18.11
C THR A 55 -5.84 -19.52 -16.90
N LEU A 56 -6.90 -18.76 -16.56
CA LEU A 56 -6.95 -17.98 -15.32
C LEU A 56 -6.77 -18.91 -14.11
N TYR A 57 -7.57 -19.98 -13.99
CA TYR A 57 -7.45 -20.91 -12.87
C TYR A 57 -6.13 -21.68 -12.81
N ARG A 58 -5.46 -21.88 -13.95
CA ARG A 58 -4.08 -22.44 -13.96
C ARG A 58 -3.06 -21.48 -13.35
N HIS A 59 -3.22 -20.17 -13.53
CA HIS A 59 -2.34 -19.16 -12.93
C HIS A 59 -2.75 -18.80 -11.49
N PHE A 60 -4.05 -18.77 -11.24
CA PHE A 60 -4.67 -18.36 -9.98
C PHE A 60 -5.72 -19.39 -9.58
N PRO A 61 -5.33 -20.46 -8.86
CA PRO A 61 -6.23 -21.57 -8.52
C PRO A 61 -7.48 -21.14 -7.74
N THR A 62 -7.41 -20.01 -7.03
CA THR A 62 -8.52 -19.45 -6.25
C THR A 62 -8.69 -17.95 -6.54
N ARG A 63 -9.88 -17.41 -6.25
CA ARG A 63 -10.13 -15.96 -6.28
C ARG A 63 -9.14 -15.23 -5.38
N GLN A 64 -8.87 -15.78 -4.20
CA GLN A 64 -7.91 -15.27 -3.24
C GLN A 64 -6.51 -15.20 -3.84
N ALA A 65 -6.05 -16.22 -4.57
CA ALA A 65 -4.75 -16.17 -5.24
C ALA A 65 -4.65 -15.01 -6.26
N LEU A 66 -5.72 -14.74 -7.01
CA LEU A 66 -5.76 -13.59 -7.92
C LEU A 66 -5.77 -12.27 -7.15
N LEU A 67 -6.59 -12.16 -6.10
CA LEU A 67 -6.63 -10.97 -5.25
C LEU A 67 -5.25 -10.69 -4.65
N SER A 68 -4.61 -11.68 -4.01
CA SER A 68 -3.29 -11.55 -3.42
C SER A 68 -2.24 -11.11 -4.44
N ALA A 69 -2.27 -11.64 -5.67
CA ALA A 69 -1.34 -11.23 -6.71
C ALA A 69 -1.58 -9.79 -7.17
N VAL A 70 -2.84 -9.35 -7.31
CA VAL A 70 -3.18 -7.95 -7.61
C VAL A 70 -2.73 -7.04 -6.47
N PHE A 71 -2.93 -7.44 -5.21
CA PHE A 71 -2.48 -6.69 -4.04
C PHE A 71 -0.96 -6.56 -3.99
N GLN A 72 -0.23 -7.65 -4.20
CA GLN A 72 1.24 -7.62 -4.23
C GLN A 72 1.75 -6.66 -5.30
N GLU A 73 1.14 -6.67 -6.48
CA GLU A 73 1.52 -5.76 -7.58
C GLU A 73 1.09 -4.30 -7.31
N ALA A 74 0.00 -4.08 -6.59
CA ALA A 74 -0.43 -2.75 -6.16
C ALA A 74 0.57 -2.19 -5.12
N LEU A 75 0.86 -2.96 -4.07
CA LEU A 75 1.74 -2.55 -2.99
C LEU A 75 3.23 -2.53 -3.36
N ALA A 76 3.63 -3.16 -4.47
CA ALA A 76 5.02 -3.26 -4.89
C ALA A 76 5.72 -1.89 -4.95
N SER A 77 5.05 -0.87 -5.49
CA SER A 77 5.60 0.49 -5.56
C SER A 77 5.76 1.12 -4.17
N LEU A 78 4.79 0.94 -3.27
CA LEU A 78 4.87 1.43 -1.89
C LEU A 78 5.98 0.74 -1.09
N LEU A 79 6.19 -0.56 -1.32
CA LEU A 79 7.26 -1.32 -0.69
C LEU A 79 8.63 -0.89 -1.20
N GLU A 80 8.78 -0.64 -2.50
CA GLU A 80 10.01 -0.12 -3.07
C GLU A 80 10.30 1.30 -2.56
N HIS A 81 9.29 2.16 -2.58
CA HIS A 81 9.41 3.52 -2.08
C HIS A 81 9.81 3.58 -0.59
N SER A 82 9.28 2.67 0.24
CA SER A 82 9.74 2.52 1.63
C SER A 82 11.23 2.18 1.73
N ARG A 83 11.78 1.36 0.82
CA ARG A 83 13.21 1.00 0.81
C ARG A 83 14.08 2.20 0.44
N GLU A 84 13.65 2.98 -0.56
CA GLU A 84 14.33 4.22 -0.94
C GLU A 84 14.38 5.21 0.24
N LEU A 85 13.26 5.35 0.94
CA LEU A 85 13.11 6.24 2.08
C LEU A 85 13.81 5.76 3.36
N ALA A 86 14.16 4.47 3.45
CA ALA A 86 14.83 3.92 4.62
C ALA A 86 16.21 4.56 4.88
N GLY A 87 16.85 5.09 3.83
CA GLY A 87 18.14 5.79 3.90
C GLY A 87 18.05 7.30 4.11
N ALA A 88 16.85 7.89 4.17
CA ALA A 88 16.69 9.34 4.18
C ALA A 88 17.32 10.01 5.41
N GLU A 89 17.93 11.18 5.20
CA GLU A 89 18.54 12.00 6.24
C GLU A 89 17.51 12.55 7.24
N GLN A 90 16.26 12.69 6.82
CA GLN A 90 15.15 13.16 7.65
C GLN A 90 14.13 12.02 7.89
N PRO A 91 14.28 11.23 8.97
CA PRO A 91 13.42 10.07 9.25
C PRO A 91 11.93 10.39 9.33
N CYS A 92 11.59 11.51 9.96
CA CYS A 92 10.20 11.96 10.07
C CYS A 92 9.64 12.33 8.69
N GLY A 93 10.41 13.06 7.88
CA GLY A 93 10.00 13.39 6.50
C GLY A 93 9.73 12.15 5.66
N ALA A 94 10.60 11.14 5.76
CA ALA A 94 10.42 9.86 5.08
C ALA A 94 9.14 9.11 5.50
N LEU A 95 8.83 9.07 6.80
CA LEU A 95 7.57 8.48 7.27
C LEU A 95 6.36 9.23 6.68
N VAL A 96 6.38 10.56 6.71
CA VAL A 96 5.29 11.38 6.18
C VAL A 96 5.11 11.17 4.68
N GLU A 97 6.20 11.16 3.92
CA GLU A 97 6.19 10.93 2.48
C GLU A 97 5.59 9.56 2.14
N TRP A 98 5.99 8.52 2.88
CA TRP A 98 5.44 7.18 2.71
C TRP A 98 3.95 7.10 3.05
N LEU A 99 3.50 7.75 4.14
CA LEU A 99 2.08 7.83 4.50
C LEU A 99 1.25 8.57 3.45
N ARG A 100 1.80 9.64 2.84
CA ARG A 100 1.16 10.34 1.71
C ARG A 100 0.97 9.41 0.52
N ALA A 101 2.02 8.69 0.14
CA ALA A 101 1.95 7.71 -0.94
C ALA A 101 0.88 6.64 -0.64
N LEU A 102 0.79 6.19 0.61
CA LEU A 102 -0.23 5.24 1.05
C LEU A 102 -1.66 5.80 0.91
N ILE A 103 -1.90 7.06 1.27
CA ILE A 103 -3.22 7.72 1.06
C ILE A 103 -3.57 7.79 -0.42
N THR A 104 -2.65 8.23 -1.27
CA THR A 104 -2.87 8.32 -2.72
C THR A 104 -3.22 6.95 -3.30
N HIS A 105 -2.47 5.91 -2.89
CA HIS A 105 -2.70 4.56 -3.33
C HIS A 105 -4.08 4.03 -2.87
N ALA A 106 -4.48 4.30 -1.62
CA ALA A 106 -5.80 3.92 -1.14
C ALA A 106 -6.94 4.56 -1.96
N GLY A 107 -6.75 5.79 -2.43
CA GLY A 107 -7.71 6.51 -3.27
C GLY A 107 -7.79 6.02 -4.72
N GLU A 108 -6.69 5.53 -5.30
CA GLU A 108 -6.65 4.92 -6.64
C GLU A 108 -7.24 3.51 -6.64
N TYR A 109 -7.02 2.76 -5.57
CA TYR A 109 -7.37 1.35 -5.45
C TYR A 109 -8.55 1.12 -4.50
N ARG A 110 -9.57 1.98 -4.53
CA ARG A 110 -10.68 2.05 -3.54
C ARG A 110 -11.28 0.70 -3.15
N GLY A 111 -11.76 -0.06 -4.13
CA GLY A 111 -12.39 -1.38 -3.91
C GLY A 111 -11.43 -2.42 -3.35
N LEU A 112 -10.14 -2.26 -3.66
CA LEU A 112 -9.04 -3.12 -3.23
C LEU A 112 -8.55 -2.71 -1.83
N SER A 113 -8.39 -1.42 -1.56
CA SER A 113 -8.04 -0.84 -0.26
C SER A 113 -9.04 -1.22 0.82
N ARG A 114 -10.35 -1.08 0.56
CA ARG A 114 -11.39 -1.49 1.51
C ARG A 114 -11.29 -2.96 1.90
N ALA A 115 -11.00 -3.84 0.94
CA ALA A 115 -10.84 -5.26 1.19
C ALA A 115 -9.53 -5.60 1.93
N LEU A 116 -8.44 -4.88 1.66
CA LEU A 116 -7.19 -5.00 2.41
C LEU A 116 -7.36 -4.57 3.87
N MET A 117 -8.13 -3.51 4.10
CA MET A 117 -8.35 -2.95 5.42
C MET A 117 -9.31 -3.81 6.26
N SER A 118 -10.36 -4.38 5.64
CA SER A 118 -11.16 -5.41 6.33
C SER A 118 -10.33 -6.65 6.67
N ALA A 119 -9.39 -7.01 5.80
CA ALA A 119 -8.50 -8.15 6.00
C ALA A 119 -7.41 -7.92 7.04
N SER A 120 -6.90 -6.69 7.20
CA SER A 120 -5.91 -6.38 8.25
C SER A 120 -6.49 -6.48 9.66
N HIS A 121 -7.82 -6.39 9.82
CA HIS A 121 -8.51 -6.60 11.09
C HIS A 121 -8.91 -8.07 11.33
N ASP A 122 -8.74 -8.94 10.33
CA ASP A 122 -9.03 -10.37 10.39
C ASP A 122 -7.77 -11.17 10.04
N GLU A 123 -7.01 -11.55 11.08
CA GLU A 123 -5.78 -12.33 10.96
C GLU A 123 -5.97 -13.67 10.22
N SER A 124 -7.19 -14.18 10.13
CA SER A 124 -7.53 -15.42 9.42
C SER A 124 -7.74 -15.24 7.91
N SER A 125 -7.81 -13.99 7.44
CA SER A 125 -8.08 -13.71 6.03
C SER A 125 -6.83 -14.00 5.17
N ALA A 126 -7.03 -14.63 4.00
CA ALA A 126 -5.97 -14.88 3.01
C ALA A 126 -5.29 -13.60 2.48
N LEU A 127 -5.84 -12.43 2.82
CA LEU A 127 -5.34 -11.11 2.48
C LEU A 127 -4.46 -10.50 3.58
N SER A 128 -4.47 -11.07 4.80
CA SER A 128 -3.57 -10.72 5.91
C SER A 128 -2.10 -10.91 5.50
N GLU A 129 -1.77 -11.97 4.76
CA GLU A 129 -0.41 -12.20 4.24
C GLU A 129 0.09 -11.07 3.32
N CYS A 130 -0.82 -10.36 2.66
CA CYS A 130 -0.47 -9.23 1.79
C CYS A 130 -0.27 -7.92 2.57
N SER A 131 -0.86 -7.78 3.76
CA SER A 131 -0.71 -6.58 4.60
C SER A 131 0.58 -6.61 5.42
N VAL A 132 1.11 -7.79 5.74
CA VAL A 132 2.34 -7.98 6.54
C VAL A 132 3.55 -7.23 5.98
N PRO A 133 3.92 -7.34 4.68
CA PRO A 133 5.07 -6.62 4.13
C PRO A 133 4.92 -5.10 4.21
N LEU A 134 3.68 -4.61 4.01
CA LEU A 134 3.37 -3.19 4.05
C LEU A 134 3.47 -2.64 5.48
N ARG A 135 2.92 -3.35 6.45
CA ARG A 135 3.03 -3.02 7.87
C ARG A 135 4.50 -2.99 8.31
N ALA A 136 5.27 -4.03 7.96
CA ALA A 136 6.69 -4.10 8.29
C ALA A 136 7.50 -2.96 7.62
N ALA A 137 7.10 -2.51 6.44
CA ALA A 137 7.72 -1.37 5.75
C ALA A 137 7.47 -0.06 6.48
N GLY A 138 6.22 0.22 6.86
CA GLY A 138 5.86 1.39 7.65
C GLY A 138 6.51 1.38 9.05
N GLU A 139 6.53 0.23 9.72
CA GLU A 139 7.11 0.07 11.06
C GLU A 139 8.59 0.46 11.08
N ARG A 140 9.37 0.08 10.06
CA ARG A 140 10.79 0.47 9.97
C ARG A 140 10.97 1.98 9.87
N LEU A 141 10.11 2.68 9.12
CA LEU A 141 10.16 4.13 8.99
C LEU A 141 9.74 4.80 10.31
N LEU A 142 8.70 4.28 10.96
CA LEU A 142 8.21 4.76 12.25
C LEU A 142 9.27 4.64 13.34
N VAL A 143 9.88 3.47 13.50
CA VAL A 143 10.95 3.22 14.49
C VAL A 143 12.11 4.20 14.27
N ARG A 144 12.52 4.45 13.03
CA ARG A 144 13.58 5.41 12.72
C ARG A 144 13.18 6.85 13.10
N ALA A 145 11.92 7.23 12.88
CA ALA A 145 11.40 8.55 13.26
C ALA A 145 11.30 8.71 14.79
N GLN A 146 10.95 7.65 15.52
CA GLN A 146 10.94 7.59 16.98
C GLN A 146 12.36 7.67 17.56
N GLN A 147 13.32 6.95 16.99
CA GLN A 147 14.73 7.01 17.38
C GLN A 147 15.33 8.42 17.21
N GLY A 148 14.85 9.18 16.21
CA GLY A 148 15.19 10.59 16.03
C GLY A 148 14.50 11.55 16.99
N GLY A 149 13.64 11.06 17.89
CA GLY A 149 12.88 11.88 18.84
C GLY A 149 11.83 12.77 18.19
N HIS A 150 11.45 12.52 16.94
CA HIS A 150 10.49 13.34 16.19
C HIS A 150 9.04 12.85 16.31
N VAL A 151 8.86 11.60 16.76
CA VAL A 151 7.56 10.95 16.94
C VAL A 151 7.52 10.31 18.33
N ARG A 152 6.36 10.38 18.99
CA ARG A 152 6.12 9.75 20.29
C ARG A 152 6.29 8.21 20.22
N PRO A 153 6.89 7.58 21.23
CA PRO A 153 7.12 6.13 21.23
C PRO A 153 5.83 5.31 21.35
N GLU A 154 4.73 5.91 21.83
CA GLU A 154 3.43 5.23 21.97
C GLU A 154 2.67 5.10 20.65
N VAL A 155 3.13 5.75 19.58
CA VAL A 155 2.50 5.66 18.26
C VAL A 155 2.80 4.30 17.65
N SER A 156 1.76 3.57 17.25
CA SER A 156 1.90 2.32 16.50
C SER A 156 1.71 2.53 15.00
N ILE A 157 2.30 1.66 14.18
CA ILE A 157 2.07 1.69 12.73
C ILE A 157 0.63 1.34 12.38
N ASP A 158 -0.02 0.47 13.17
CA ASP A 158 -1.40 0.04 12.92
C ASP A 158 -2.37 1.22 13.07
N ASP A 159 -2.14 2.10 14.05
CA ASP A 159 -2.90 3.34 14.20
C ASP A 159 -2.69 4.28 13.01
N LEU A 160 -1.44 4.45 12.56
CA LEU A 160 -1.12 5.29 11.41
C LEU A 160 -1.74 4.78 10.11
N MET A 161 -1.75 3.46 9.90
CA MET A 161 -2.40 2.83 8.75
C MET A 161 -3.92 3.01 8.80
N GLN A 162 -4.55 2.82 9.97
CA GLN A 162 -5.98 3.08 10.15
C GLN A 162 -6.34 4.55 9.92
N LEU A 163 -5.54 5.48 10.44
CA LEU A 163 -5.73 6.92 10.25
C LEU A 163 -5.60 7.31 8.77
N THR A 164 -4.57 6.81 8.10
CA THR A 164 -4.35 7.01 6.66
C THR A 164 -5.55 6.53 5.84
N ASN A 165 -6.10 5.36 6.18
CA ASN A 165 -7.31 4.85 5.55
C ASN A 165 -8.53 5.76 5.80
N ALA A 166 -8.75 6.20 7.04
CA ALA A 166 -9.84 7.12 7.36
C ALA A 166 -9.73 8.45 6.60
N ILE A 167 -8.52 8.98 6.44
CA ILE A 167 -8.25 10.20 5.66
C ILE A 167 -8.55 9.97 4.18
N ALA A 168 -8.13 8.84 3.61
CA ALA A 168 -8.42 8.48 2.22
C ALA A 168 -9.95 8.41 1.97
N LEU A 169 -10.70 7.79 2.88
CA LEU A 169 -12.17 7.71 2.81
C LEU A 169 -12.84 9.09 2.92
N ALA A 170 -12.34 9.96 3.81
CA ALA A 170 -12.87 11.32 3.96
C ALA A 170 -12.60 12.18 2.71
N ALA A 171 -11.40 12.07 2.13
CA ALA A 171 -11.03 12.72 0.88
C ALA A 171 -11.89 12.25 -0.29
N GLU A 172 -12.21 10.96 -0.36
CA GLU A 172 -13.12 10.41 -1.37
C GLU A 172 -14.53 11.04 -1.30
N GLN A 173 -15.08 11.20 -0.10
CA GLN A 173 -16.40 11.81 0.11
C GLN A 173 -16.42 13.31 -0.19
N SER A 174 -15.25 13.92 -0.37
CA SER A 174 -15.07 15.35 -0.61
C SER A 174 -14.27 15.61 -1.90
N PRO A 175 -14.75 15.17 -3.09
CA PRO A 175 -13.98 15.26 -4.34
C PRO A 175 -13.71 16.69 -4.79
N THR A 176 -14.42 17.68 -4.23
CA THR A 176 -14.22 19.11 -4.48
C THR A 176 -13.06 19.70 -3.67
N ASP A 177 -12.51 18.98 -2.70
CA ASP A 177 -11.36 19.43 -1.88
C ASP A 177 -10.18 18.44 -2.01
N PRO A 178 -9.38 18.56 -3.08
CA PRO A 178 -8.22 17.68 -3.28
C PRO A 178 -7.13 17.88 -2.22
N ALA A 179 -7.15 18.98 -1.46
CA ALA A 179 -6.18 19.26 -0.40
C ALA A 179 -6.58 18.66 0.96
N LEU A 180 -7.80 18.11 1.09
CA LEU A 180 -8.33 17.59 2.36
C LEU A 180 -7.42 16.50 2.96
N ALA A 181 -6.99 15.55 2.13
CA ALA A 181 -6.10 14.46 2.55
C ALA A 181 -4.79 14.98 3.15
N ASP A 182 -4.14 15.91 2.45
CA ASP A 182 -2.88 16.52 2.87
C ASP A 182 -3.03 17.28 4.19
N ARG A 183 -4.10 18.07 4.29
CA ARG A 183 -4.42 18.88 5.48
C ARG A 183 -4.69 17.99 6.68
N LEU A 184 -5.52 16.95 6.54
CA LEU A 184 -5.83 16.03 7.64
C LEU A 184 -4.60 15.27 8.10
N LEU A 185 -3.78 14.74 7.17
CA LEU A 185 -2.54 14.06 7.53
C LEU A 185 -1.60 15.00 8.29
N THR A 186 -1.42 16.23 7.80
CA THR A 186 -0.56 17.23 8.45
C THR A 186 -1.04 17.57 9.86
N LEU A 187 -2.35 17.72 10.07
CA LEU A 187 -2.93 17.97 11.39
C LEU A 187 -2.67 16.80 12.34
N THR A 188 -2.89 15.57 11.89
CA THR A 188 -2.62 14.36 12.69
C THR A 188 -1.16 14.28 13.09
N LEU A 189 -0.23 14.41 12.13
CA LEU A 189 1.21 14.34 12.38
C LEU A 189 1.72 15.45 13.30
N THR A 190 1.09 16.63 13.25
CA THR A 190 1.43 17.73 14.17
C THR A 190 1.09 17.37 15.62
N GLY A 191 0.01 16.63 15.86
CA GLY A 191 -0.35 16.12 17.19
C GLY A 191 0.57 15.00 17.70
N LEU A 192 1.19 14.24 16.80
CA LEU A 192 2.10 13.13 17.12
C LEU A 192 3.51 13.58 17.51
N LYS A 193 3.85 14.86 17.32
CA LYS A 193 5.12 15.43 17.79
C LYS A 193 5.18 15.35 19.31
N PRO A 194 6.36 15.11 19.92
CA PRO A 194 6.50 15.12 21.37
C PRO A 194 5.99 16.43 21.95
N THR A 195 5.15 16.37 22.99
CA THR A 195 4.88 17.57 23.79
C THR A 195 6.16 17.88 24.56
N PRO A 196 6.71 19.11 24.53
CA PRO A 196 7.78 19.46 25.45
C PRO A 196 7.26 19.22 26.87
N THR A 197 7.88 18.28 27.57
CA THR A 197 7.68 18.12 29.00
C THR A 197 8.11 19.43 29.64
N LEU A 198 7.16 20.16 30.22
CA LEU A 198 7.46 21.24 31.15
C LEU A 198 8.30 20.63 32.27
N SER A 199 9.62 20.76 32.21
CA SER A 199 10.49 20.46 33.34
C SER A 199 9.99 21.28 34.53
N PRO A 200 9.77 20.68 35.71
CA PRO A 200 9.52 21.44 36.92
C PRO A 200 10.78 22.27 37.21
N SER A 201 10.73 23.55 36.81
CA SER A 201 11.80 24.50 37.03
C SER A 201 11.89 24.81 38.52
N GLY A 202 13.07 24.56 39.09
CA GLY A 202 13.62 25.36 40.17
C GLY A 202 13.23 24.96 41.57
N GLY A 203 14.21 24.40 42.29
CA GLY A 203 14.14 24.15 43.72
C GLY A 203 13.88 25.43 44.51
N ILE A 204 13.07 25.29 45.56
CA ILE A 204 13.06 26.23 46.66
C ILE A 204 14.29 25.88 47.50
N SER A 205 15.39 26.58 47.24
CA SER A 205 16.54 26.61 48.14
C SER A 205 16.09 27.27 49.44
N SER A 206 15.90 26.48 50.49
CA SER A 206 15.73 26.99 51.86
C SER A 206 17.03 27.69 52.29
N PRO A 207 16.99 28.96 52.72
CA PRO A 207 18.15 29.56 53.37
C PRO A 207 18.24 29.03 54.80
N SER A 208 19.38 28.44 55.14
CA SER A 208 19.83 28.26 56.52
C SER A 208 20.38 29.59 57.06
N GLY A 209 19.98 29.95 58.27
CA GLY A 209 20.44 31.11 59.07
C GLY A 209 19.27 31.60 59.93
N ASP A 210 19.32 31.70 61.25
CA ASP A 210 20.39 31.68 62.27
C ASP A 210 19.76 31.12 63.57
#